data_AF-A0A958IAR2-F1
#
_entry.id   AF-A0A958IAR2-F1
#
_cell.length_a   1.000
_cell.length_b   1.000
_cell.length_c   1.000
_cell.angle_alpha   90.00
_cell.angle_beta   90.00
_cell.angle_gamma   90.00
#
_symmetry.space_group_name_H-M   'P 1'
#
loop_
_entity.id
_entity.type
_entity.pdbx_description
1 polymer ?
#
loop_
_entity_poly.entity_id
_entity_poly.type
_entity_poly.pdbx_seq_one_letter_code
_entity_poly.pdbx_strand_id
1 'polypeptide(L)'
;MVISQWRPLLALIFLLGLFPACQQNPNPVVRNEFSLIAPNGGIACSEPLAGQAGLEVLQKGGNAMDALVTVGMAMAVTYPRAGNLGGGGFIVYRQNGGTVQTYDFREVGPGESTPDMFWNEDGSPN
;
A
#
# COMPACT_ATOMS: atom_id res chain seq x y z
N MET A 1 -14.96 -18.32 62.91
CA MET A 1 -15.77 -18.95 61.85
C MET A 1 -16.49 -17.85 61.04
N VAL A 2 -15.80 -17.13 60.15
CA VAL A 2 -16.41 -16.02 59.37
C VAL A 2 -15.87 -15.92 57.92
N ILE A 3 -14.66 -16.42 57.64
CA ILE A 3 -13.99 -16.22 56.34
C ILE A 3 -14.51 -17.11 55.19
N SER A 4 -15.10 -18.29 55.46
CA SER A 4 -15.54 -19.19 54.38
C SER A 4 -16.83 -18.74 53.66
N GLN A 5 -17.63 -17.87 54.29
CA GLN A 5 -18.92 -17.41 53.78
C GLN A 5 -18.76 -16.37 52.65
N TRP A 6 -17.56 -15.78 52.52
CA TRP A 6 -17.26 -14.75 51.52
C TRP A 6 -16.69 -15.30 50.21
N ARG A 7 -16.31 -16.59 50.18
CA ARG A 7 -15.77 -17.27 49.00
C ARG A 7 -16.70 -17.23 47.77
N PRO A 8 -18.02 -17.49 47.87
CA PRO A 8 -18.90 -17.37 46.71
C PRO A 8 -19.11 -15.92 46.29
N LEU A 9 -19.08 -14.97 47.23
CA LEU A 9 -19.22 -13.54 46.95
C LEU A 9 -18.00 -12.99 46.20
N LEU A 10 -16.79 -13.38 46.62
CA LEU A 10 -15.54 -13.02 45.95
C LEU A 10 -15.43 -13.67 44.56
N ALA A 11 -15.90 -14.91 44.40
CA ALA A 11 -15.96 -15.58 43.10
C ALA A 11 -16.96 -14.89 42.15
N LEU A 12 -18.08 -14.39 42.66
CA LEU A 12 -19.09 -13.66 41.88
C LEU A 12 -18.58 -12.28 41.43
N ILE A 13 -17.85 -11.56 42.30
CA ILE A 13 -17.19 -10.29 41.94
C ILE A 13 -16.11 -10.52 40.87
N PHE A 14 -15.35 -11.63 40.96
CA PHE A 14 -14.34 -11.99 39.97
C PHE A 14 -14.96 -12.39 38.61
N LEU A 15 -16.12 -13.06 38.62
CA LEU A 15 -16.86 -13.41 37.40
C LEU A 15 -17.50 -12.18 36.74
N LEU A 16 -18.03 -11.24 37.53
CA LEU A 16 -18.64 -10.01 37.02
C LEU A 16 -17.60 -8.98 36.52
N GLY A 17 -16.35 -9.09 36.95
CA GLY A 17 -15.25 -8.21 36.50
C GLY A 17 -14.63 -8.55 35.15
N LEU A 18 -15.02 -9.67 34.52
CA LEU A 18 -14.40 -10.19 33.28
C LEU A 18 -15.21 -9.95 31.98
N PHE A 19 -16.34 -9.25 32.04
CA PHE A 19 -17.14 -8.88 30.86
C PHE A 19 -17.51 -7.39 30.95
N PRO A 20 -17.16 -6.48 30.01
CA PRO A 20 -16.46 -6.65 28.73
C PRO A 20 -15.32 -5.63 28.50
N ALA A 21 -14.09 -6.10 28.26
CA ALA A 21 -13.03 -5.31 27.61
C ALA A 21 -13.17 -5.32 26.07
N CYS A 22 -14.41 -5.36 25.58
CA CYS A 22 -14.72 -5.14 24.17
C CYS A 22 -15.36 -3.74 24.05
N GLN A 23 -14.64 -2.70 24.48
CA GLN A 23 -14.90 -1.37 23.95
C GLN A 23 -14.33 -1.35 22.53
N GLN A 24 -15.17 -1.71 21.55
CA GLN A 24 -14.98 -1.23 20.20
C GLN A 24 -14.95 0.30 20.30
N ASN A 25 -13.84 0.88 19.88
CA ASN A 25 -13.64 2.33 19.84
C ASN A 25 -14.88 2.99 19.21
N PRO A 26 -15.67 3.79 19.96
CA PRO A 26 -16.91 4.37 19.47
C PRO A 26 -16.67 5.52 18.49
N ASN A 27 -15.40 5.87 18.24
CA ASN A 27 -15.06 6.70 17.10
C ASN A 27 -15.02 5.82 15.86
N PRO A 28 -16.06 5.80 15.01
CA PRO A 28 -15.87 5.35 13.64
C PRO A 28 -14.69 6.17 13.11
N VAL A 29 -13.69 5.50 12.55
CA VAL A 29 -12.78 6.18 11.65
C VAL A 29 -13.68 6.65 10.51
N VAL A 30 -14.11 7.91 10.58
CA VAL A 30 -14.83 8.57 9.49
C VAL A 30 -13.81 8.68 8.37
N ARG A 31 -13.66 7.60 7.62
CA ARG A 31 -13.10 7.68 6.27
C ARG A 31 -14.13 8.51 5.53
N ASN A 32 -13.76 9.71 5.12
CA ASN A 32 -14.48 10.36 4.04
C ASN A 32 -14.44 9.36 2.87
N GLU A 33 -15.50 8.59 2.70
CA GLU A 33 -15.65 7.67 1.58
C GLU A 33 -15.90 8.54 0.35
N PHE A 34 -14.83 9.09 -0.20
CA PHE A 34 -14.87 9.67 -1.52
C PHE A 34 -15.03 8.53 -2.52
N SER A 35 -16.29 8.18 -2.80
CA SER A 35 -16.65 7.19 -3.82
C SER A 35 -16.77 7.88 -5.17
N LEU A 36 -15.79 7.65 -6.03
CA LEU A 36 -15.83 8.09 -7.42
C LEU A 36 -16.45 6.97 -8.27
N ILE A 37 -17.59 7.25 -8.91
CA ILE A 37 -18.20 6.32 -9.87
C ILE A 37 -17.68 6.64 -11.27
N ALA A 38 -16.91 5.71 -11.86
CA ALA A 38 -16.29 5.88 -13.17
C ALA A 38 -16.63 4.67 -14.08
N PRO A 39 -17.80 4.65 -14.74
CA PRO A 39 -18.32 3.47 -15.44
C PRO A 39 -17.47 3.02 -16.64
N ASN A 40 -16.67 3.94 -17.19
CA ASN A 40 -15.85 3.70 -18.38
C ASN A 40 -14.35 3.56 -18.07
N GLY A 41 -13.98 3.41 -16.79
CA GLY A 41 -12.60 3.34 -16.33
C GLY A 41 -12.17 4.56 -15.51
N GLY A 42 -11.16 4.39 -14.67
CA GLY A 42 -10.62 5.42 -13.79
C GLY A 42 -9.15 5.21 -13.50
N ILE A 43 -8.48 6.28 -13.05
CA ILE A 43 -7.07 6.29 -12.69
C ILE A 43 -6.94 6.90 -11.30
N ALA A 44 -6.12 6.26 -10.46
CA ALA A 44 -5.73 6.77 -9.15
C ALA A 44 -4.20 6.82 -9.10
N CYS A 45 -3.65 8.00 -8.83
CA CYS A 45 -2.22 8.23 -8.69
C CYS A 45 -1.96 9.43 -7.78
N SER A 46 -0.72 9.55 -7.28
CA SER A 46 -0.34 10.64 -6.35
C SER A 46 -0.28 12.01 -7.01
N GLU A 47 -0.12 12.08 -8.34
CA GLU A 47 0.07 13.33 -9.07
C GLU A 47 -1.05 13.58 -10.09
N PRO A 48 -1.85 14.65 -9.94
CA PRO A 48 -3.00 14.92 -10.80
C PRO A 48 -2.67 15.05 -12.29
N LEU A 49 -1.56 15.69 -12.66
CA LEU A 49 -1.20 15.85 -14.09
C LEU A 49 -0.90 14.52 -14.76
N ALA A 50 -0.27 13.58 -14.03
CA ALA A 50 -0.03 12.24 -14.55
C ALA A 50 -1.34 11.45 -14.70
N GLY A 51 -2.25 11.58 -13.74
CA GLY A 51 -3.58 10.99 -13.80
C GLY A 51 -4.39 11.50 -14.98
N GLN A 52 -4.33 12.80 -15.25
CA GLN A 52 -4.97 13.42 -16.40
C GLN A 52 -4.41 12.90 -17.73
N ALA A 53 -3.07 12.81 -17.86
CA ALA A 53 -2.44 12.25 -19.05
C ALA A 53 -2.88 10.80 -19.32
N GLY A 54 -2.93 9.96 -18.28
CA GLY A 54 -3.45 8.60 -18.40
C GLY A 54 -4.93 8.56 -18.80
N LEU A 55 -5.75 9.47 -18.26
CA LEU A 55 -7.17 9.54 -18.56
C LEU A 55 -7.41 9.92 -20.02
N GLU A 56 -6.63 10.85 -20.56
CA GLU A 56 -6.67 11.19 -21.98
C GLU A 56 -6.37 9.99 -22.89
N VAL A 57 -5.45 9.11 -22.48
CA VAL A 57 -5.14 7.88 -23.24
C VAL A 57 -6.30 6.90 -23.20
N LEU A 58 -6.93 6.70 -22.03
CA LEU A 58 -8.17 5.90 -21.94
C LEU A 58 -9.29 6.47 -22.83
N GLN A 59 -9.48 7.79 -22.81
CA GLN A 59 -10.48 8.47 -23.63
C GLN A 59 -10.21 8.35 -25.14
N LYS A 60 -8.93 8.23 -25.54
CA LYS A 60 -8.52 7.97 -26.93
C LYS A 60 -8.62 6.49 -27.33
N GLY A 61 -9.14 5.63 -26.46
CA GLY A 61 -9.33 4.20 -26.74
C GLY A 61 -8.14 3.32 -26.37
N GLY A 62 -7.16 3.84 -25.64
CA GLY A 62 -6.08 3.04 -25.05
C GLY A 62 -6.58 2.09 -23.98
N ASN A 63 -5.85 0.99 -23.77
CA ASN A 63 -6.17 0.02 -22.72
C ASN A 63 -5.57 0.44 -21.35
N ALA A 64 -5.83 -0.35 -20.31
CA ALA A 64 -5.34 -0.08 -18.95
C ALA A 64 -3.80 -0.06 -18.84
N MET A 65 -3.11 -0.87 -19.64
CA MET A 65 -1.64 -0.90 -19.69
C MET A 65 -1.07 0.34 -20.40
N ASP A 66 -1.70 0.79 -21.49
CA ASP A 66 -1.30 2.02 -22.20
C ASP A 66 -1.41 3.24 -21.28
N ALA A 67 -2.51 3.31 -20.52
CA ALA A 67 -2.72 4.34 -19.51
C ALA A 67 -1.69 4.25 -18.38
N LEU A 68 -1.38 3.04 -17.89
CA LEU A 68 -0.37 2.83 -16.84
C LEU A 68 1.02 3.30 -17.27
N VAL A 69 1.46 2.95 -18.49
CA VAL A 69 2.76 3.39 -19.03
C VAL A 69 2.80 4.91 -19.16
N THR A 70 1.71 5.51 -19.65
CA THR A 70 1.58 6.97 -19.78
C THR A 70 1.68 7.67 -18.42
N VAL A 71 0.96 7.16 -17.40
CA VAL A 71 1.04 7.68 -16.03
C VAL A 71 2.46 7.56 -15.49
N GLY A 72 3.12 6.41 -15.67
CA GLY A 72 4.50 6.21 -15.21
C GLY A 72 5.48 7.20 -15.83
N MET A 73 5.39 7.41 -17.15
CA MET A 73 6.22 8.37 -17.88
C MET A 73 5.94 9.82 -17.46
N ALA A 74 4.67 10.18 -17.25
CA ALA A 74 4.31 11.49 -16.76
C ALA A 74 4.84 11.72 -15.33
N MET A 75 4.69 10.73 -14.43
CA MET A 75 5.20 10.80 -13.05
C MET A 75 6.72 10.91 -12.98
N ALA A 76 7.47 10.37 -13.95
CA ALA A 76 8.92 10.56 -14.03
C ALA A 76 9.32 12.04 -14.19
N VAL A 77 8.40 12.89 -14.65
CA VAL A 77 8.60 14.34 -14.78
C VAL A 77 7.89 15.10 -13.67
N THR A 78 6.62 14.81 -13.43
CA THR A 78 5.76 15.59 -12.53
C THR A 78 5.89 15.20 -11.06
N TYR A 79 6.39 13.99 -10.78
CA TYR A 79 6.58 13.48 -9.43
C TYR A 79 8.00 12.88 -9.23
N PRO A 80 9.08 13.66 -9.43
CA PRO A 80 10.44 13.16 -9.57
C PRO A 80 11.04 12.57 -8.27
N ARG A 81 10.40 12.80 -7.12
CA ARG A 81 10.80 12.17 -5.86
C ARG A 81 10.60 10.65 -5.88
N ALA A 82 9.70 10.12 -6.72
CA ALA A 82 9.40 8.69 -6.78
C ALA A 82 9.13 8.16 -8.20
N GLY A 83 8.45 8.93 -9.06
CA GLY A 83 8.36 8.61 -10.48
C GLY A 83 9.75 8.67 -11.11
N ASN A 84 10.11 7.68 -11.91
CA ASN A 84 11.49 7.51 -12.33
C ASN A 84 11.64 6.80 -13.69
N LEU A 85 12.80 7.03 -14.32
CA LEU A 85 13.31 6.26 -15.48
C LEU A 85 14.56 5.44 -15.15
N GLY A 86 15.27 5.79 -14.07
CA GLY A 86 16.53 5.17 -13.66
C GLY A 86 16.42 4.26 -12.44
N GLY A 87 15.22 4.00 -11.94
CA GLY A 87 14.97 3.07 -10.85
C GLY A 87 14.31 1.79 -11.38
N GLY A 88 13.36 1.26 -10.62
CA GLY A 88 12.63 0.05 -10.96
C GLY A 88 11.27 -0.01 -10.27
N GLY A 89 10.67 -1.20 -10.26
CA GLY A 89 9.35 -1.40 -9.68
C GLY A 89 8.69 -2.70 -10.11
N PHE A 90 7.37 -2.72 -9.93
CA PHE A 90 6.54 -3.88 -10.19
C PHE A 90 5.22 -3.45 -10.82
N ILE A 91 4.67 -4.29 -11.70
CA ILE A 91 3.31 -4.15 -12.22
C ILE A 91 2.54 -5.43 -11.89
N VAL A 92 1.31 -5.28 -11.38
CA VAL A 92 0.34 -6.36 -11.26
C VAL A 92 -0.78 -6.07 -12.25
N TYR A 93 -0.94 -6.94 -13.24
CA TYR A 93 -1.87 -6.74 -14.34
C TYR A 93 -2.87 -7.89 -14.42
N ARG A 94 -4.16 -7.55 -14.44
CA ARG A 94 -5.24 -8.50 -14.68
C ARG A 94 -5.87 -8.23 -16.03
N GLN A 95 -5.75 -9.18 -16.94
CA GLN A 95 -6.34 -9.10 -18.27
C GLN A 95 -7.86 -9.30 -18.21
N ASN A 96 -8.53 -8.83 -19.27
CA ASN A 96 -9.89 -9.26 -19.55
C ASN A 96 -9.89 -10.79 -19.76
N GLY A 97 -10.76 -11.51 -19.05
CA GLY A 97 -10.71 -12.98 -18.96
C GLY A 97 -10.11 -13.52 -17.66
N GLY A 98 -9.51 -12.66 -16.83
CA GLY A 98 -9.14 -12.98 -15.45
C GLY A 98 -7.74 -13.51 -15.24
N THR A 99 -6.96 -13.72 -16.30
CA THR A 99 -5.53 -14.01 -16.21
C THR A 99 -4.81 -12.88 -15.48
N VAL A 100 -4.01 -13.24 -14.48
CA VAL A 100 -3.19 -12.31 -13.71
C VAL A 100 -1.73 -12.54 -14.06
N GLN A 101 -1.01 -11.46 -14.31
CA GLN A 101 0.42 -11.44 -14.59
C GLN A 101 1.10 -10.40 -13.73
N THR A 102 2.36 -10.64 -13.40
CA THR A 102 3.21 -9.67 -12.70
C THR A 102 4.47 -9.41 -13.51
N TYR A 103 4.88 -8.15 -13.60
CA TYR A 103 6.14 -7.75 -14.21
C TYR A 103 7.06 -7.27 -13.11
N ASP A 104 8.19 -7.94 -12.96
CA ASP A 104 9.29 -7.54 -12.08
C ASP A 104 10.36 -6.86 -12.93
N PHE A 105 10.57 -5.57 -12.68
CA PHE A 105 11.64 -4.78 -13.29
C PHE A 105 12.43 -4.09 -12.18
N ARG A 106 12.66 -4.82 -11.08
CA ARG A 106 13.53 -4.35 -10.00
C ARG A 106 14.97 -4.22 -10.50
N GLU A 107 15.64 -3.22 -9.99
CA GLU A 107 17.04 -2.94 -10.25
C GLU A 107 17.91 -4.13 -9.85
N VAL A 108 18.98 -4.33 -10.61
CA VAL A 108 19.98 -5.35 -10.35
C VAL A 108 21.29 -4.65 -10.02
N GLY A 109 22.02 -5.19 -9.03
CA GLY A 109 23.36 -4.71 -8.72
C GLY A 109 24.25 -4.79 -9.98
N PRO A 110 25.08 -3.75 -10.25
CA PRO A 110 26.08 -3.83 -11.31
C PRO A 110 26.96 -5.09 -11.21
N GLY A 111 27.53 -5.53 -12.33
CA GLY A 111 28.36 -6.75 -12.37
C GLY A 111 29.58 -6.73 -11.45
N GLU A 112 30.07 -5.53 -11.11
CA GLU A 112 31.20 -5.29 -10.20
C GLU A 112 30.76 -5.07 -8.73
N SER A 113 29.48 -5.25 -8.41
CA SER A 113 29.01 -5.13 -7.03
C SER A 113 29.57 -6.25 -6.16
N THR A 114 30.19 -5.87 -5.04
CA THR A 114 30.70 -6.81 -4.03
C THR A 114 29.89 -6.69 -2.73
N PRO A 115 29.85 -7.73 -1.88
CA PRO A 115 29.14 -7.68 -0.60
C PRO A 115 29.63 -6.60 0.37
N ASP A 116 30.90 -6.20 0.24
CA ASP A 116 31.60 -5.26 1.10
C ASP A 116 31.72 -3.83 0.53
N MET A 117 31.13 -3.54 -0.64
CA MET A 117 31.32 -2.27 -1.37
C MET A 117 30.88 -0.98 -0.63
N PHE A 118 30.16 -1.11 0.48
CA PHE A 118 29.71 0.01 1.32
C PHE A 118 30.35 0.01 2.72
N TRP A 119 31.39 -0.80 2.93
CA TRP A 119 32.16 -0.85 4.17
C TRP A 119 33.54 -0.22 3.96
N ASN A 120 34.01 0.50 4.98
CA ASN A 120 35.40 0.96 5.07
C ASN A 120 36.33 -0.20 5.46
N GLU A 121 37.64 -0.01 5.27
CA GLU A 121 38.66 -1.02 5.62
C GLU A 121 38.66 -1.39 7.12
N ASP A 122 38.22 -0.48 7.98
CA ASP A 122 38.10 -0.69 9.43
C ASP A 122 36.79 -1.40 9.85
N GLY A 123 35.93 -1.74 8.88
CA GLY A 123 34.64 -2.37 9.11
C GLY A 123 33.53 -1.41 9.55
N SER A 124 33.73 -0.09 9.50
CA SER A 124 32.65 0.90 9.67
C SER A 124 31.85 1.10 8.37
N PRO A 125 30.54 1.43 8.45
CA PRO A 125 29.77 1.77 7.25
C PRO A 125 30.30 3.08 6.65
N ASN A 126 30.39 3.13 5.31
CA ASN A 126 30.75 4.34 4.56
C ASN A 126 29.63 5.39 4.59
#